data_AF-A0A7V9FDF0-F1
#
_entry.id   AF-A0A7V9FDF0-F1
#
_cell.length_a   1.000
_cell.length_b   1.000
_cell.length_c   1.000
_cell.angle_alpha   90.00
_cell.angle_beta   90.00
_cell.angle_gamma   90.00
#
_symmetry.space_group_name_H-M   'P 1'
#
loop_
_entity.id
_entity.type
_entity.pdbx_description
1 polymer ?
#
loop_
_entity_poly.entity_id
_entity_poly.type
_entity_poly.pdbx_seq_one_letter_code
_entity_poly.pdbx_strand_id
1 'polypeptide(L)'
;MAIVSLYQLGIIKHLPEPPLPKMDADKVDAAAEAYEILWMPDAVLGLGSYAVTLGLAVMGPDNRARTRPWIPLALVAKTLVDSLAAGKLTVDQWTKHKAFCFWCLLAAAATFATLPLTIPEAREAWSRFNNS
;
A
#
# COMPACT_ATOMS: atom_id res chain seq x y z
N MET A 1 -5.38 0.47 6.04
CA MET A 1 -5.57 -0.94 5.68
C MET A 1 -6.10 -1.78 6.84
N ALA A 2 -5.37 -1.97 7.94
CA ALA A 2 -5.84 -2.85 9.03
C ALA A 2 -7.27 -2.58 9.53
N ILE A 3 -7.65 -1.30 9.72
CA ILE A 3 -9.01 -0.94 10.16
C ILE A 3 -10.07 -1.19 9.07
N VAL A 4 -9.71 -0.97 7.81
CA VAL A 4 -10.56 -1.26 6.64
C VAL A 4 -10.75 -2.78 6.49
N SER A 5 -9.69 -3.57 6.72
CA SER A 5 -9.75 -5.03 6.72
C SER A 5 -10.72 -5.54 7.81
N LEU A 6 -10.72 -4.93 9.00
CA LEU A 6 -11.67 -5.30 10.06
C LEU A 6 -13.12 -5.00 9.65
N TYR A 7 -13.36 -3.92 8.90
CA TYR A 7 -14.70 -3.60 8.38
C TYR A 7 -15.15 -4.61 7.33
N GLN A 8 -14.29 -4.92 6.36
CA GLN A 8 -14.63 -5.88 5.30
C GLN A 8 -14.72 -7.32 5.80
N LEU A 9 -14.01 -7.68 6.87
CA LEU A 9 -14.19 -8.95 7.57
C LEU A 9 -15.47 -8.98 8.43
N GLY A 10 -16.23 -7.88 8.49
CA GLY A 10 -17.47 -7.76 9.25
C GLY A 10 -17.26 -7.68 10.77
N ILE A 11 -16.02 -7.49 11.23
CA ILE A 11 -15.68 -7.36 12.65
C ILE A 11 -16.15 -6.01 13.20
N ILE A 12 -16.03 -4.95 12.39
CA ILE A 12 -16.60 -3.63 12.69
C ILE A 12 -17.67 -3.27 11.65
N LYS A 13 -18.75 -2.63 12.10
CA LYS A 13 -19.93 -2.30 11.27
C LYS A 13 -19.89 -0.91 10.65
N HIS A 14 -18.93 -0.09 11.04
CA HIS A 14 -18.80 1.29 10.60
C HIS A 14 -17.33 1.70 10.70
N LEU A 15 -16.79 2.34 9.68
CA LEU A 15 -15.47 2.97 9.78
C LEU A 15 -15.58 4.34 10.47
N PRO A 16 -14.71 4.64 11.45
CA PRO A 16 -14.64 5.98 12.01
C PRO A 16 -14.10 6.93 10.94
N GLU A 17 -14.97 7.75 10.36
CA GLU A 17 -14.60 8.75 9.35
C GLU A 17 -14.76 10.19 9.85
N PRO A 18 -13.88 11.12 9.38
CA PRO A 18 -14.07 12.54 9.63
C PRO A 18 -15.36 13.03 8.94
N PRO A 19 -16.18 13.88 9.58
CA PRO A 19 -17.42 14.39 9.01
C PRO A 19 -17.14 15.47 7.95
N LEU A 20 -16.63 15.06 6.80
CA LEU A 20 -16.31 15.92 5.66
C LEU A 20 -17.20 15.57 4.46
N PRO A 21 -17.68 16.56 3.68
CA PRO A 21 -18.50 16.29 2.51
C PRO A 21 -17.71 15.47 1.47
N LYS A 22 -18.29 14.35 1.01
CA LYS A 22 -17.71 13.34 0.09
C LYS A 22 -16.73 12.33 0.72
N MET A 23 -16.58 12.29 2.05
CA MET A 23 -15.94 11.17 2.75
C MET A 23 -17.02 10.18 3.16
N ASP A 24 -17.00 9.01 2.54
CA ASP A 24 -17.94 7.92 2.79
C ASP A 24 -17.24 6.57 2.53
N ALA A 25 -16.43 6.15 3.49
CA ALA A 25 -15.71 4.88 3.49
C ALA A 25 -16.67 3.71 3.46
N ASP A 26 -17.81 3.79 4.15
CA ASP A 26 -18.78 2.70 4.15
C ASP A 26 -19.31 2.43 2.73
N LYS A 27 -19.58 3.49 1.95
CA LYS A 27 -20.01 3.36 0.54
C LYS A 27 -18.92 2.84 -0.39
N VAL A 28 -17.65 3.14 -0.11
CA VAL A 28 -16.50 2.72 -0.92
C VAL A 28 -16.09 1.28 -0.57
N ASP A 29 -15.99 0.97 0.72
CA ASP A 29 -15.48 -0.30 1.23
C ASP A 29 -16.57 -1.39 1.27
N ALA A 30 -17.86 -1.02 1.17
CA ALA A 30 -18.96 -1.97 0.94
C ALA A 30 -19.32 -2.18 -0.55
N ALA A 31 -18.64 -1.50 -1.48
CA ALA A 31 -18.89 -1.67 -2.91
C ALA A 31 -18.45 -3.06 -3.38
N ALA A 32 -19.13 -3.61 -4.39
CA ALA A 32 -18.84 -4.93 -4.94
C ALA A 32 -17.41 -5.06 -5.49
N GLU A 33 -16.82 -3.93 -5.94
CA GLU A 33 -15.42 -3.86 -6.35
C GLU A 33 -14.42 -4.21 -5.24
N ALA A 34 -14.78 -4.03 -3.96
CA ALA A 34 -13.91 -4.40 -2.83
C ALA A 34 -13.66 -5.93 -2.72
N TYR A 35 -14.42 -6.74 -3.46
CA TYR A 35 -14.29 -8.20 -3.53
C TYR A 35 -13.89 -8.71 -4.93
N GLU A 36 -13.58 -7.82 -5.88
CA GLU A 36 -13.33 -8.21 -7.28
C GLU A 36 -12.12 -9.16 -7.46
N ILE A 37 -11.13 -9.08 -6.57
CA ILE A 37 -9.91 -9.89 -6.68
C ILE A 37 -10.06 -11.14 -5.82
N LEU A 38 -10.17 -12.30 -6.47
CA LEU A 38 -10.25 -13.63 -5.82
C LEU A 38 -11.39 -13.77 -4.80
N TRP A 39 -12.43 -12.91 -4.85
CA TRP A 39 -13.50 -12.87 -3.84
C TRP A 39 -12.96 -12.52 -2.44
N MET A 40 -11.75 -11.97 -2.39
CA MET A 40 -11.08 -11.57 -1.19
C MET A 40 -11.25 -10.07 -0.99
N PRO A 41 -11.42 -9.63 0.27
CA PRO A 41 -11.46 -8.20 0.56
C PRO A 41 -10.15 -7.52 0.12
N ASP A 42 -10.26 -6.47 -0.69
CA ASP A 42 -9.14 -5.69 -1.20
C ASP A 42 -8.26 -5.13 -0.06
N ALA A 43 -8.84 -4.82 1.10
CA ALA A 43 -8.09 -4.39 2.26
C ALA A 43 -7.28 -5.52 2.91
N VAL A 44 -7.71 -6.79 2.80
CA VAL A 44 -6.94 -7.95 3.27
C VAL A 44 -5.76 -8.21 2.34
N LEU A 45 -5.98 -8.12 1.02
CA LEU A 45 -4.91 -8.20 0.03
C LEU A 45 -3.92 -7.05 0.20
N GLY A 46 -4.42 -5.83 0.42
CA GLY A 46 -3.62 -4.67 0.76
C GLY A 46 -2.79 -4.91 2.02
N LEU A 47 -3.40 -5.39 3.10
CA LEU A 47 -2.69 -5.70 4.36
C LEU A 47 -1.57 -6.73 4.15
N GLY A 48 -1.84 -7.81 3.41
CA GLY A 48 -0.82 -8.80 3.04
C GLY A 48 0.32 -8.17 2.22
N SER A 49 -0.02 -7.30 1.27
CA SER A 49 0.95 -6.56 0.47
C SER A 49 1.86 -5.68 1.34
N TYR A 50 1.29 -4.95 2.30
CA TYR A 50 2.06 -4.14 3.27
C TYR A 50 2.90 -5.00 4.21
N ALA A 51 2.44 -6.20 4.59
CA ALA A 51 3.24 -7.12 5.39
C ALA A 51 4.50 -7.57 4.66
N VAL A 52 4.40 -7.85 3.34
CA VAL A 52 5.56 -8.14 2.49
C VAL A 52 6.51 -6.93 2.42
N THR A 53 5.95 -5.73 2.21
CA THR A 53 6.75 -4.49 2.16
C THR A 53 7.47 -4.22 3.49
N LEU A 54 6.78 -4.41 4.62
CA LEU A 54 7.38 -4.31 5.95
C LEU A 54 8.48 -5.37 6.14
N GLY A 55 8.22 -6.61 5.73
CA GLY A 55 9.20 -7.70 5.77
C GLY A 55 10.47 -7.33 5.01
N LEU A 56 10.35 -6.81 3.79
CA LEU A 56 11.49 -6.34 2.99
C LEU A 56 12.21 -5.15 3.65
N ALA A 57 11.47 -4.22 4.24
CA ALA A 57 12.04 -3.04 4.90
C ALA A 57 12.87 -3.38 6.16
N VAL A 58 12.46 -4.41 6.91
CA VAL A 58 13.19 -4.86 8.12
C VAL A 58 14.23 -5.95 7.82
N MET A 59 14.23 -6.50 6.60
CA MET A 59 15.15 -7.59 6.25
C MET A 59 16.57 -7.08 6.02
N GLY A 60 17.53 -7.82 6.56
CA GLY A 60 18.96 -7.59 6.31
C GLY A 60 19.63 -6.63 7.30
N PRO A 61 20.98 -6.69 7.38
CA PRO A 61 21.77 -5.85 8.28
C PRO A 61 21.84 -4.39 7.79
N ASP A 62 22.32 -3.45 8.62
CA ASP A 62 22.45 -2.02 8.27
C ASP A 62 23.17 -1.75 6.94
N ASN A 63 24.08 -2.64 6.54
CA ASN A 63 24.82 -2.58 5.26
C ASN A 63 24.25 -3.52 4.17
N ARG A 64 22.94 -3.77 4.19
CA ARG A 64 22.25 -4.67 3.24
C ARG A 64 22.40 -4.28 1.77
N ALA A 65 22.58 -2.99 1.46
CA ALA A 65 22.97 -2.56 0.11
C ALA A 65 24.29 -3.17 -0.37
N ARG A 66 25.20 -3.54 0.54
CA ARG A 66 26.49 -4.17 0.24
C ARG A 66 26.44 -5.69 0.35
N THR A 67 25.79 -6.22 1.38
CA THR A 67 25.81 -7.67 1.64
C THR A 67 24.76 -8.43 0.84
N ARG A 68 23.63 -7.80 0.52
CA ARG A 68 22.46 -8.41 -0.13
C ARG A 68 21.71 -7.38 -1.00
N PRO A 69 22.31 -6.88 -2.10
CA PRO A 69 21.75 -5.80 -2.92
C PRO A 69 20.38 -6.11 -3.54
N TRP A 70 20.00 -7.39 -3.64
CA TRP A 70 18.67 -7.79 -4.10
C TRP A 70 17.54 -7.33 -3.16
N ILE A 71 17.80 -7.18 -1.86
CA ILE A 71 16.80 -6.75 -0.86
C ILE A 71 16.33 -5.31 -1.12
N PRO A 72 17.20 -4.29 -1.15
CA PRO A 72 16.77 -2.91 -1.42
C PRO A 72 16.21 -2.73 -2.83
N LEU A 73 16.68 -3.50 -3.82
CA LEU A 73 16.09 -3.51 -5.17
C LEU A 73 14.67 -4.07 -5.16
N ALA A 74 14.44 -5.20 -4.47
CA ALA A 74 13.11 -5.77 -4.31
C ALA A 74 12.18 -4.84 -3.52
N LEU A 75 12.70 -4.15 -2.50
CA LEU A 75 11.95 -3.17 -1.71
C LEU A 75 11.48 -2.00 -2.60
N VAL A 76 12.37 -1.37 -3.37
CA VAL A 76 11.98 -0.28 -4.29
C VAL A 76 11.01 -0.75 -5.36
N ALA A 77 11.25 -1.92 -5.96
CA ALA A 77 10.33 -2.47 -6.95
C ALA A 77 8.93 -2.68 -6.34
N LYS A 78 8.88 -3.22 -5.12
CA LYS A 78 7.63 -3.48 -4.40
C LYS A 78 6.90 -2.20 -4.01
N THR A 79 7.59 -1.20 -3.46
CA THR A 79 6.97 0.10 -3.10
C THR A 79 6.46 0.84 -4.33
N LEU A 80 7.12 0.68 -5.49
CA LEU A 80 6.65 1.24 -6.75
C LEU A 80 5.37 0.56 -7.25
N VAL A 81 5.30 -0.77 -7.19
CA VAL A 81 4.07 -1.53 -7.49
C VAL A 81 2.93 -1.13 -6.55
N ASP A 82 3.19 -1.03 -5.24
CA ASP A 82 2.18 -0.63 -4.25
C ASP A 82 1.67 0.79 -4.51
N SER A 83 2.57 1.71 -4.89
CA SER A 83 2.21 3.09 -5.23
C SER A 83 1.32 3.17 -6.47
N LEU A 84 1.61 2.37 -7.50
CA LEU A 84 0.77 2.30 -8.70
C LEU A 84 -0.61 1.72 -8.39
N ALA A 85 -0.67 0.66 -7.60
CA ALA A 85 -1.93 0.05 -7.17
C ALA A 85 -2.77 1.04 -6.34
N ALA A 86 -2.15 1.73 -5.37
CA ALA A 86 -2.81 2.74 -4.56
C ALA A 86 -3.30 3.94 -5.39
N GLY A 87 -2.53 4.38 -6.38
CA GLY A 87 -2.91 5.42 -7.32
C GLY A 87 -4.15 5.02 -8.14
N LYS A 88 -4.16 3.80 -8.70
CA LYS A 88 -5.31 3.28 -9.45
C LYS A 88 -6.57 3.23 -8.59
N LEU A 89 -6.48 2.68 -7.37
CA LEU A 89 -7.61 2.62 -6.44
C LEU A 89 -8.15 4.01 -6.10
N THR A 90 -7.26 5.00 -5.90
CA THR A 90 -7.67 6.39 -5.64
C THR A 90 -8.44 6.99 -6.83
N VAL A 91 -8.02 6.68 -8.06
CA VAL A 91 -8.73 7.11 -9.28
C VAL A 91 -10.08 6.41 -9.39
N ASP A 92 -10.16 5.11 -9.10
CA ASP A 92 -11.42 4.36 -9.13
C ASP A 92 -12.42 4.88 -8.07
N GLN A 93 -11.95 5.22 -6.86
CA GLN A 93 -12.78 5.87 -5.81
C GLN A 93 -13.41 7.18 -6.31
N TRP A 94 -12.64 8.04 -6.95
CA TRP A 94 -13.12 9.31 -7.48
C TRP A 94 -14.05 9.14 -8.69
N THR A 95 -13.69 8.26 -9.63
CA THR A 95 -14.38 8.15 -10.92
C THR A 95 -15.63 7.27 -10.85
N LYS A 96 -15.59 6.15 -10.12
CA LYS A 96 -16.70 5.19 -10.01
C LYS A 96 -17.61 5.49 -8.83
N HIS A 97 -17.05 5.69 -7.64
CA HIS A 97 -17.83 5.79 -6.40
C HIS A 97 -18.19 7.24 -6.02
N LYS A 98 -17.47 8.23 -6.58
CA LYS A 98 -17.59 9.68 -6.27
C LYS A 98 -17.50 9.96 -4.76
N ALA A 99 -16.81 9.09 -4.04
CA ALA A 99 -16.61 9.12 -2.60
C ALA A 99 -15.17 8.72 -2.30
N PHE A 100 -14.61 9.28 -1.24
CA PHE A 100 -13.27 8.97 -0.79
C PHE A 100 -13.31 8.28 0.56
N CYS A 101 -12.45 7.28 0.75
CA CYS A 101 -12.16 6.72 2.05
C CYS A 101 -10.93 7.40 2.62
N PHE A 102 -11.07 8.08 3.77
CA PHE A 102 -9.96 8.80 4.42
C PHE A 102 -8.80 7.86 4.74
N TRP A 103 -9.11 6.66 5.22
CA TRP A 103 -8.12 5.64 5.58
C TRP A 103 -7.35 5.10 4.37
N CYS A 104 -8.00 5.02 3.21
CA CYS A 104 -7.38 4.61 1.96
C CYS A 104 -6.47 5.71 1.41
N LEU A 105 -6.89 6.97 1.45
CA LEU A 105 -6.06 8.12 1.09
C LEU A 105 -4.83 8.25 2.00
N LEU A 106 -5.00 8.05 3.30
CA LEU A 106 -3.89 8.10 4.26
C LEU A 106 -2.89 6.97 4.00
N ALA A 107 -3.37 5.75 3.74
CA ALA A 107 -2.51 4.64 3.38
C ALA A 107 -1.80 4.89 2.03
N ALA A 108 -2.50 5.39 1.02
CA ALA A 108 -1.91 5.74 -0.26
C ALA A 108 -0.81 6.80 -0.10
N ALA A 109 -1.09 7.88 0.64
CA ALA A 109 -0.12 8.92 0.94
C ALA A 109 1.12 8.38 1.66
N ALA A 110 0.94 7.51 2.65
CA ALA A 110 2.04 6.85 3.33
C ALA A 110 2.89 6.01 2.35
N THR A 111 2.26 5.25 1.46
CA THR A 111 2.94 4.44 0.45
C THR A 111 3.74 5.28 -0.53
N PHE A 112 3.17 6.37 -1.03
CA PHE A 112 3.89 7.32 -1.86
C PHE A 112 5.07 7.95 -1.12
N ALA A 113 4.95 8.22 0.18
CA ALA A 113 6.03 8.74 1.01
C ALA A 113 7.17 7.72 1.24
N THR A 114 6.89 6.41 1.21
CA THR A 114 7.94 5.38 1.30
C THR A 114 8.83 5.30 0.06
N LEU A 115 8.31 5.69 -1.11
CA LEU A 115 9.06 5.63 -2.37
C LEU A 115 10.38 6.43 -2.31
N PRO A 116 10.41 7.75 -2.00
CA PRO A 116 11.65 8.52 -1.94
C PRO A 116 12.62 8.02 -0.84
N LEU A 117 12.12 7.40 0.23
CA LEU A 117 12.95 6.85 1.30
C LEU A 117 13.74 5.61 0.85
N THR A 118 13.19 4.84 -0.09
CA THR A 118 13.80 3.59 -0.57
C THR A 118 14.79 3.80 -1.73
N ILE A 119 14.72 4.94 -2.43
CA ILE A 119 15.55 5.26 -3.60
C ILE A 119 17.07 5.32 -3.30
N PRO A 120 17.55 5.99 -2.23
CA PRO A 120 19.00 6.11 -1.98
C PRO A 120 19.68 4.75 -1.76
N GLU A 121 19.03 3.88 -0.99
CA GLU A 121 19.53 2.55 -0.66
C GLU A 121 19.56 1.63 -1.90
N ALA A 122 18.52 1.69 -2.74
CA ALA A 122 18.49 0.95 -4.01
C ALA A 122 19.50 1.50 -5.02
N ARG A 123 19.77 2.80 -5.05
CA ARG A 123 20.78 3.40 -5.93
C ARG A 123 22.18 2.92 -5.57
N GLU A 124 22.51 2.83 -4.27
CA GLU A 124 23.77 2.25 -3.82
C GLU A 124 23.88 0.78 -4.25
N ALA A 125 22.82 -0.01 -4.03
CA ALA A 125 22.77 -1.42 -4.43
C ALA A 125 22.95 -1.61 -5.95
N TRP A 126 22.26 -0.80 -6.76
CA TRP A 126 22.34 -0.84 -8.23
C TRP A 126 23.74 -0.48 -8.75
N SER A 127 24.33 0.59 -8.22
CA SER A 127 25.68 1.01 -8.64
C SER A 127 26.74 -0.06 -8.40
N ARG A 128 26.61 -0.85 -7.33
CA ARG A 128 27.53 -1.94 -7.00
C ARG A 128 27.28 -3.19 -7.84
N PHE A 129 26.01 -3.48 -8.15
CA PHE A 129 25.66 -4.57 -9.06
C PHE A 129 26.21 -4.33 -10.47
N ASN A 130 26.23 -3.08 -10.94
CA ASN A 130 26.76 -2.71 -12.27
C ASN A 130 28.30 -2.59 -12.32
N ASN A 131 28.99 -2.57 -11.16
CA ASN A 131 30.45 -2.50 -11.05
C ASN A 131 31.09 -3.85 -10.65
N SER A 132 30.30 -4.92 -10.50
CA SER A 132 30.76 -6.29 -10.23
C SER A 132 30.65 -7.15 -11.48
#